data_AF-A0A1D2UHB4-F1
#
_entry.id   AF-A0A1D2UHB4-F1
#
_cell.length_a   1.000
_cell.length_b   1.000
_cell.length_c   1.000
_cell.angle_alpha   90.00
_cell.angle_beta   90.00
_cell.angle_gamma   90.00
#
_symmetry.space_group_name_H-M   'P 1'
#
loop_
_entity.id
_entity.type
_entity.pdbx_description
1 polymer ?
#
loop_
_entity_poly.entity_id
_entity_poly.type
_entity_poly.pdbx_seq_one_letter_code
_entity_poly.pdbx_strand_id
1 'polypeptide(L)'
;MAETTTITVRVSLDTKEKLDRLAGMTGRSRSYLVADALGAYVAEEIEIVEGILEGIKDADEGRVFTSEQVKAHIDALFEIHRSDDRTHKKVAAR
;
A
#
# COMPACT_ATOMS: atom_id res chain seq x y z
N MET A 1 -21.37 -13.06 -2.53
CA MET A 1 -20.73 -12.63 -1.26
C MET A 1 -19.37 -13.31 -1.21
N ALA A 2 -18.31 -12.63 -0.76
CA ALA A 2 -17.01 -13.27 -0.62
C ALA A 2 -17.09 -14.42 0.39
N GLU A 3 -16.33 -15.49 0.17
CA GLU A 3 -16.21 -16.57 1.14
C GLU A 3 -15.56 -16.03 2.43
N THR A 4 -16.07 -16.46 3.58
CA THR A 4 -15.54 -16.02 4.88
C THR A 4 -15.15 -17.24 5.71
N THR A 5 -14.11 -17.07 6.52
CA THR A 5 -13.66 -18.07 7.48
C THR A 5 -13.50 -17.42 8.86
N THR A 6 -13.49 -18.24 9.91
CA THR A 6 -13.39 -17.76 11.29
C THR A 6 -12.01 -18.05 11.85
N ILE A 7 -11.42 -17.04 12.49
CA ILE A 7 -10.21 -17.17 13.30
C ILE A 7 -10.56 -16.88 14.76
N THR A 8 -9.93 -17.59 15.70
CA THR A 8 -10.08 -17.34 17.14
C THR A 8 -8.80 -16.72 17.68
N VAL A 9 -8.89 -15.51 18.22
CA VAL A 9 -7.76 -14.76 18.76
C VAL A 9 -7.95 -14.46 20.24
N ARG A 10 -6.85 -14.48 20.99
CA ARG A 10 -6.83 -13.99 22.37
C ARG A 10 -6.46 -12.52 22.37
N VAL A 11 -7.22 -11.73 23.12
CA VAL A 11 -6.95 -10.29 23.32
C VAL A 11 -6.92 -9.98 24.81
N SER A 12 -6.28 -8.88 25.18
CA SER A 12 -6.29 -8.41 26.56
C SER A 12 -7.71 -7.98 26.99
N LEU A 13 -7.98 -8.00 28.29
CA LEU A 13 -9.26 -7.52 28.83
C LEU A 13 -9.50 -6.04 28.48
N ASP A 14 -8.47 -5.21 28.62
CA ASP A 14 -8.51 -3.78 28.26
C ASP A 14 -8.88 -3.57 26.77
N THR A 15 -8.28 -4.35 25.86
CA THR A 15 -8.61 -4.32 24.44
C THR A 15 -10.08 -4.66 24.21
N LYS A 16 -10.58 -5.70 24.88
CA LYS A 16 -11.97 -6.14 24.76
C LYS A 16 -12.94 -5.06 25.26
N GLU A 17 -12.65 -4.39 26.37
CA GLU A 17 -13.46 -3.28 26.88
C GLU A 17 -13.47 -2.06 25.96
N LYS A 18 -12.30 -1.70 25.39
CA LYS A 18 -12.20 -0.62 24.40
C LYS A 18 -13.02 -0.94 23.15
N LEU A 19 -12.97 -2.19 22.69
CA LEU A 19 -13.75 -2.66 21.54
C LEU A 19 -15.27 -2.65 21.83
N ASP A 20 -15.69 -3.05 23.03
CA ASP A 20 -17.09 -2.98 23.47
C ASP A 20 -17.60 -1.52 23.43
N ARG A 21 -16.80 -0.56 23.92
CA ARG A 21 -17.13 0.89 23.85
C ARG A 21 -17.21 1.40 22.41
N LEU A 22 -16.23 1.05 21.58
CA LEU A 22 -16.19 1.48 20.18
C LEU A 22 -17.39 0.94 19.37
N ALA A 23 -17.77 -0.32 19.59
CA ALA A 23 -18.97 -0.91 19.01
C ALA A 23 -20.23 -0.13 19.38
N GLY A 24 -20.38 0.23 20.66
CA GLY A 24 -21.51 1.04 21.14
C GLY A 24 -21.57 2.44 20.51
N MET A 25 -20.43 3.11 20.37
CA MET A 25 -20.35 4.45 19.78
C MET A 25 -20.61 4.48 18.26
N THR A 26 -20.19 3.43 17.55
CA THR A 26 -20.26 3.36 16.07
C THR A 26 -21.51 2.64 15.56
N GLY A 27 -22.24 1.93 16.43
CA GLY A 27 -23.36 1.06 16.03
C GLY A 27 -22.92 -0.17 15.23
N ARG A 28 -21.62 -0.49 15.22
CA ARG A 28 -21.05 -1.65 14.51
C ARG A 28 -20.83 -2.81 15.46
N SER A 29 -20.92 -4.04 14.96
CA SER A 29 -20.61 -5.22 15.77
C SER A 29 -19.10 -5.33 16.00
N ARG A 30 -18.71 -5.96 17.11
CA ARG A 30 -17.30 -6.22 17.43
C ARG A 30 -16.62 -7.03 16.33
N SER A 31 -17.29 -8.07 15.83
CA SER A 31 -16.77 -8.90 14.75
C SER A 31 -16.55 -8.10 13.46
N TYR A 32 -17.43 -7.16 13.15
CA TYR A 32 -17.25 -6.26 12.01
C TYR A 32 -16.01 -5.38 12.21
N LEU A 33 -15.89 -4.71 13.36
CA LEU A 33 -14.75 -3.83 13.65
C LEU A 33 -13.41 -4.58 13.65
N VAL A 34 -13.39 -5.82 14.16
CA VAL A 34 -12.18 -6.65 14.14
C VAL A 34 -11.85 -7.10 12.72
N ALA A 35 -12.84 -7.54 11.94
CA ALA A 35 -12.61 -7.96 10.56
C ALA A 35 -12.14 -6.81 9.68
N ASP A 36 -12.73 -5.62 9.86
CA ASP A 36 -12.37 -4.39 9.14
C ASP A 36 -10.94 -3.95 9.46
N ALA A 37 -10.60 -3.83 10.75
CA ALA A 37 -9.25 -3.46 11.20
C ALA A 37 -8.20 -4.48 10.76
N LEU A 38 -8.50 -5.78 10.85
CA LEU A 38 -7.58 -6.83 10.43
C LEU A 38 -7.40 -6.85 8.91
N GLY A 39 -8.48 -6.64 8.14
CA GLY A 39 -8.41 -6.56 6.69
C GLY A 39 -7.54 -5.39 6.22
N ALA A 40 -7.73 -4.21 6.81
CA ALA A 40 -6.89 -3.04 6.53
C ALA A 40 -5.41 -3.30 6.84
N TYR A 41 -5.11 -3.86 8.03
CA TYR A 41 -3.74 -4.20 8.42
C TYR A 41 -3.09 -5.20 7.46
N VAL A 42 -3.77 -6.32 7.16
CA VAL A 42 -3.18 -7.36 6.30
C VAL A 42 -2.95 -6.85 4.87
N ALA A 43 -3.86 -6.04 4.34
CA ALA A 43 -3.73 -5.48 2.99
C ALA A 43 -2.50 -4.57 2.87
N GLU A 44 -2.24 -3.72 3.87
CA GLU A 44 -1.07 -2.84 3.89
C GLU A 44 0.24 -3.62 4.12
N GLU A 45 0.25 -4.51 5.11
CA GLU A 45 1.47 -5.21 5.51
C GLU A 45 1.95 -6.19 4.45
N ILE A 46 1.04 -6.85 3.72
CA ILE A 46 1.46 -7.82 2.70
C ILE A 46 2.16 -7.12 1.53
N GLU A 47 1.66 -5.96 1.09
CA GLU A 47 2.27 -5.17 0.01
C GLU A 47 3.68 -4.71 0.40
N ILE A 48 3.84 -4.22 1.64
CA ILE A 48 5.13 -3.77 2.17
C ILE A 48 6.12 -4.94 2.24
N VAL A 49 5.71 -6.06 2.85
CA VAL A 49 6.60 -7.22 3.04
C VAL A 49 6.99 -7.83 1.70
N GLU A 50 6.05 -8.00 0.78
CA GLU A 50 6.32 -8.53 -0.57
C GLU A 50 7.28 -7.62 -1.34
N GLY A 51 7.05 -6.30 -1.33
CA GLY A 51 7.94 -5.34 -1.99
C GLY A 51 9.36 -5.35 -1.42
N ILE A 52 9.52 -5.48 -0.10
CA ILE A 52 10.83 -5.61 0.55
C ILE A 52 11.53 -6.90 0.12
N LEU A 53 10.82 -8.03 0.15
CA LEU A 53 11.39 -9.33 -0.22
C LEU A 53 11.80 -9.38 -1.70
N GLU A 54 10.99 -8.79 -2.58
CA GLU A 54 11.32 -8.63 -3.99
C GLU A 54 12.57 -7.76 -4.17
N GLY A 55 12.65 -6.62 -3.48
CA GLY A 55 13.83 -5.74 -3.52
C GLY A 55 15.11 -6.41 -3.01
N ILE A 56 15.02 -7.23 -1.96
CA ILE A 56 16.16 -8.04 -1.48
C ILE A 56 16.61 -9.02 -2.56
N LYS A 57 15.65 -9.75 -3.16
CA LYS A 57 15.95 -10.70 -4.24
C LYS A 57 16.59 -10.01 -5.45
N ASP A 58 16.09 -8.84 -5.84
CA ASP A 58 16.68 -8.04 -6.92
C ASP A 58 18.12 -7.63 -6.61
N ALA A 59 18.40 -7.23 -5.37
CA ALA A 59 19.75 -6.90 -4.92
C ALA A 59 20.69 -8.12 -4.96
N ASP A 60 20.24 -9.27 -4.45
CA ASP A 60 21.01 -10.51 -4.46
C ASP A 60 21.32 -11.00 -5.88
N GLU A 61 20.39 -10.79 -6.82
CA GLU A 61 20.53 -11.15 -8.24
C GLU A 61 21.21 -10.03 -9.07
N GLY A 62 21.66 -8.95 -8.43
CA GLY A 62 22.38 -7.84 -9.06
C GLY A 62 21.51 -6.95 -9.96
N ARG A 63 20.18 -7.06 -9.89
CA ARG A 63 19.20 -6.22 -10.60
C ARG A 63 18.98 -4.87 -9.89
N VAL A 64 20.07 -4.14 -9.70
CA VAL A 64 20.06 -2.83 -9.05
C VAL A 64 20.70 -1.78 -9.95
N PHE A 65 20.28 -0.54 -9.77
CA PHE A 65 20.91 0.60 -10.43
C PHE A 65 21.99 1.22 -9.54
N THR A 66 23.10 1.65 -10.14
CA THR A 66 24.04 2.55 -9.47
C THR A 66 23.40 3.93 -9.30
N SER A 67 23.96 4.74 -8.39
CA SER A 67 23.48 6.11 -8.15
C SER A 67 23.47 6.96 -9.43
N GLU A 68 24.47 6.79 -10.30
CA GLU A 68 24.57 7.49 -11.59
C GLU A 68 23.46 7.04 -12.56
N GLN A 69 23.17 5.73 -12.59
CA GLN A 69 22.12 5.18 -13.45
C GLN A 69 20.74 5.67 -13.00
N VAL A 70 20.48 5.73 -11.68
CA VAL A 70 19.23 6.29 -11.14
C VAL A 70 19.06 7.74 -11.56
N LYS A 71 20.11 8.57 -11.42
CA LYS A 71 20.05 9.98 -11.82
C LYS A 71 19.75 10.14 -13.30
N ALA A 72 20.47 9.42 -14.15
CA ALA A 72 20.25 9.46 -15.60
C ALA A 72 18.83 9.00 -15.98
N HIS A 73 18.30 7.98 -15.29
CA HIS A 73 16.95 7.48 -15.52
C HIS A 73 15.88 8.52 -15.16
N ILE A 74 16.01 9.16 -14.00
CA ILE A 74 15.10 10.23 -13.56
C ILE A 74 15.15 11.44 -14.50
N ASP A 75 16.35 11.87 -14.90
CA ASP A 75 16.53 12.98 -15.84
C ASP A 75 15.84 12.67 -17.19
N ALA A 76 15.95 11.43 -17.68
CA ALA A 76 15.30 11.00 -18.91
C ALA A 76 13.76 11.00 -18.81
N LEU A 77 13.20 10.55 -17.67
CA LEU A 77 11.75 10.58 -17.43
C LEU A 77 11.19 12.01 -17.46
N PHE A 78 11.91 12.97 -16.88
CA PHE A 78 11.51 14.38 -16.92
C PHE A 78 11.53 14.97 -18.33
N GLU A 79 12.53 14.63 -19.15
CA GLU A 79 12.60 15.12 -20.52
C GLU A 79 11.51 14.54 -21.43
N ILE A 80 11.12 13.27 -21.22
CA ILE A 80 9.95 12.66 -21.90
C ILE A 80 8.69 13.47 -21.58
N HIS A 81 8.42 13.70 -20.28
CA HIS A 81 7.20 14.41 -19.86
C HIS A 81 7.19 15.89 -20.32
N ARG A 82 8.35 16.56 -20.30
CA ARG A 82 8.50 17.94 -20.81
C ARG A 82 8.29 18.06 -22.32
N SER A 83 8.52 16.98 -23.05
CA SER A 83 8.36 16.94 -24.51
C SER A 83 6.90 16.75 -24.91
N ASP A 84 6.14 15.96 -24.14
CA ASP A 84 4.69 15.78 -24.32
C ASP A 84 3.88 17.05 -23.99
N ASP A 85 4.30 17.80 -22.98
CA ASP A 85 3.65 19.05 -22.62
C ASP A 85 3.86 20.15 -23.70
N ARG A 86 5.00 20.08 -24.42
CA ARG A 86 5.32 20.96 -25.55
C ARG A 86 4.57 20.59 -26.84
N THR A 87 4.26 19.31 -27.07
CA THR A 87 3.46 18.87 -28.22
C THR A 87 1.99 19.23 -28.03
N HIS A 88 1.41 19.05 -26.84
CA HIS A 88 0.02 19.47 -26.55
C HIS A 88 -0.20 20.98 -26.69
N LYS A 89 0.74 21.82 -26.21
CA LYS A 89 0.62 23.28 -26.28
C LYS A 89 0.73 23.85 -27.72
N LYS A 90 1.42 23.15 -28.64
CA LYS A 90 1.51 23.53 -30.05
C LYS A 90 0.27 23.18 -30.87
N VAL A 91 -0.49 22.15 -30.48
CA VAL A 91 -1.74 21.75 -31.17
C VAL A 91 -2.91 22.65 -30.76
N ALA A 92 -2.95 23.12 -29.51
CA ALA A 92 -3.97 24.05 -29.02
C ALA A 92 -3.82 25.51 -29.51
N ALA A 93 -2.71 25.84 -30.16
CA ALA A 93 -2.40 27.18 -30.70
C ALA A 93 -2.64 27.30 -32.22
N ARG A 94 -3.33 26.33 -32.82
CA ARG A 94 -3.80 26.34 -34.22
C ARG A 94 -5.32 26.38 -34.25
#